data_AF-A0A1H6FA61-F1
#
_entry.id   AF-A0A1H6FA61-F1
#
_cell.length_a   1.000
_cell.length_b   1.000
_cell.length_c   1.000
_cell.angle_alpha   90.00
_cell.angle_beta   90.00
_cell.angle_gamma   90.00
#
_symmetry.space_group_name_H-M   'P 1'
#
loop_
_entity.id
_entity.type
_entity.pdbx_description
1 polymer ?
#
loop_
_entity_poly.entity_id
_entity_poly.type
_entity_poly.pdbx_seq_one_letter_code
_entity_poly.pdbx_strand_id
1 'polypeptide(L)'
;MLKNLDVQITPLYTGHVQIDADASPFNNSGTKKEHVSWTYKNFDGYNPMFVYLGQEGWSIAAELHPGSWNGQREFGFVIERAHETARELTTLPLLWRLDSQHDALDNLVQLVEQDGSDFIIKVE
;
A
#
# COMPACT_ATOMS: atom_id res chain seq x y z
N MET A 1 -12.46 -8.25 -8.74
CA MET A 1 -12.35 -7.93 -10.19
C MET A 1 -11.16 -8.65 -10.81
N LEU A 2 -9.94 -8.38 -10.35
CA LEU A 2 -8.69 -8.99 -10.87
C LEU A 2 -8.73 -10.53 -10.88
N LYS A 3 -9.20 -11.15 -9.78
CA LYS A 3 -9.40 -12.60 -9.69
C LYS A 3 -10.28 -13.19 -10.80
N ASN A 4 -11.33 -12.46 -11.20
CA ASN A 4 -12.27 -12.93 -12.22
C ASN A 4 -11.75 -12.73 -13.65
N LEU A 5 -10.74 -11.88 -13.82
CA LEU A 5 -10.11 -11.57 -15.10
C LEU A 5 -8.91 -12.46 -15.39
N ASP A 6 -8.54 -13.35 -14.47
CA ASP A 6 -7.35 -14.22 -14.57
C ASP A 6 -6.10 -13.42 -14.99
N VAL A 7 -5.90 -12.29 -14.30
CA VAL A 7 -4.80 -11.38 -14.64
C VAL A 7 -3.46 -12.08 -14.40
N GLN A 8 -2.50 -11.81 -15.28
CA GLN A 8 -1.14 -12.25 -15.07
C GLN A 8 -0.53 -11.52 -13.86
N ILE A 9 0.07 -12.30 -12.95
CA ILE A 9 0.84 -11.82 -11.81
C ILE A 9 2.29 -12.28 -12.00
N THR A 10 3.15 -11.41 -12.51
CA THR A 10 4.54 -11.78 -12.79
C THR A 10 5.41 -11.63 -11.54
N PRO A 11 6.10 -12.68 -11.08
CA PRO A 11 7.07 -12.57 -9.99
C PRO A 11 8.37 -11.91 -10.44
N LEU A 12 9.12 -11.37 -9.50
CA LEU A 12 10.51 -10.96 -9.65
C LEU A 12 11.42 -12.16 -9.96
N TYR A 13 12.66 -11.90 -10.36
CA TYR A 13 13.66 -12.94 -10.58
C TYR A 13 13.96 -13.79 -9.32
N THR A 14 13.64 -13.27 -8.14
CA THR A 14 13.75 -13.97 -6.84
C THR A 14 12.58 -14.93 -6.58
N GLY A 15 11.60 -15.01 -7.49
CA GLY A 15 10.38 -15.81 -7.32
C GLY A 15 9.28 -15.13 -6.49
N HIS A 16 9.56 -13.95 -5.91
CA HIS A 16 8.58 -13.20 -5.12
C HIS A 16 7.69 -12.34 -6.00
N VAL A 17 6.43 -12.18 -5.64
CA VAL A 17 5.55 -11.15 -6.20
C VAL A 17 5.69 -9.89 -5.35
N GLN A 18 6.08 -8.78 -5.96
CA GLN A 18 6.27 -7.53 -5.25
C GLN A 18 4.93 -6.92 -4.82
N ILE A 19 4.92 -6.29 -3.66
CA ILE A 19 3.87 -5.40 -3.17
C ILE A 19 4.50 -4.04 -2.87
N ASP A 20 3.99 -3.00 -3.51
CA ASP A 20 4.42 -1.62 -3.31
C ASP A 20 3.29 -0.80 -2.72
N ALA A 21 3.57 0.05 -1.73
CA ALA A 21 2.60 0.95 -1.14
C ALA A 21 3.16 2.38 -1.05
N ASP A 22 2.35 3.38 -1.43
CA ASP A 22 2.71 4.79 -1.32
C ASP A 22 1.47 5.69 -1.21
N ALA A 23 1.60 6.78 -0.45
CA ALA A 23 0.55 7.78 -0.27
C ALA A 23 0.69 8.91 -1.31
N SER A 24 -0.39 9.20 -2.03
CA SER A 24 -0.38 10.18 -3.12
C SER A 24 -1.40 11.31 -2.91
N PRO A 25 -0.99 12.51 -2.46
CA PRO A 25 -1.92 13.60 -2.19
C PRO A 25 -2.70 14.07 -3.41
N PHE A 26 -4.04 14.11 -3.28
CA PHE A 26 -4.97 14.55 -4.34
C PHE A 26 -5.57 15.91 -3.98
N ASN A 27 -5.30 16.92 -4.81
CA ASN A 27 -5.76 18.28 -4.57
C ASN A 27 -7.30 18.37 -4.66
N ASN A 28 -7.92 18.97 -3.65
CA ASN A 28 -9.36 19.29 -3.63
C ASN A 28 -9.62 20.68 -3.01
N SER A 29 -8.69 21.61 -3.20
CA SER A 29 -8.79 22.99 -2.73
C SER A 29 -10.07 23.67 -3.23
N GLY A 30 -10.71 24.44 -2.36
CA GLY A 30 -11.94 25.19 -2.68
C GLY A 30 -13.21 24.34 -2.74
N THR A 31 -13.14 23.04 -2.45
CA THR A 31 -14.33 22.20 -2.31
C THR A 31 -14.87 22.20 -0.88
N LYS A 32 -16.12 21.77 -0.72
CA LYS A 32 -16.76 21.53 0.59
C LYS A 32 -16.96 20.03 0.85
N LYS A 33 -16.15 19.18 0.22
CA LYS A 33 -16.26 17.73 0.40
C LYS A 33 -15.79 17.35 1.80
N GLU A 34 -16.41 16.33 2.36
CA GLU A 34 -16.05 15.82 3.67
C GLU A 34 -14.59 15.32 3.67
N HIS A 35 -13.90 15.52 4.79
CA HIS A 35 -12.53 15.05 5.03
C HIS A 35 -11.43 15.66 4.13
N VAL A 36 -11.74 16.66 3.32
CA VAL A 36 -10.71 17.50 2.69
C VAL A 36 -9.98 18.28 3.79
N SER A 37 -8.65 18.13 3.84
CA SER A 37 -7.82 18.80 4.85
C SER A 37 -6.40 19.03 4.33
N TRP A 38 -5.61 19.79 5.09
CA TRP A 38 -4.23 20.15 4.73
C TRP A 38 -3.33 18.92 4.52
N THR A 39 -2.63 18.87 3.39
CA THR A 39 -1.68 17.78 3.03
C THR A 39 -0.23 18.16 3.25
N TYR A 40 0.66 17.17 3.31
CA TYR A 40 2.11 17.39 3.39
C TYR A 40 2.71 18.03 2.12
N LYS A 41 1.94 18.10 1.02
CA LYS A 41 2.30 18.78 -0.23
C LYS A 41 1.77 20.22 -0.31
N ASN A 42 1.32 20.79 0.81
CA ASN A 42 0.90 22.19 0.96
C ASN A 42 -0.36 22.61 0.17
N PHE A 43 -1.38 21.76 0.18
CA PHE A 43 -2.72 22.09 -0.31
C PHE A 43 -3.80 21.31 0.45
N ASP A 44 -5.05 21.80 0.40
CA ASP A 44 -6.21 21.08 0.92
C ASP A 44 -6.63 19.96 -0.03
N GLY A 45 -6.71 18.74 0.49
CA GLY A 45 -6.98 17.58 -0.33
C GLY A 45 -7.19 16.30 0.48
N TYR A 46 -7.04 15.19 -0.22
CA TYR A 46 -6.99 13.85 0.35
C TYR A 46 -5.56 13.31 0.28
N ASN A 47 -5.24 12.31 1.09
CA ASN A 47 -3.95 11.59 1.04
C ASN A 47 -4.18 10.08 0.89
N PRO A 48 -4.70 9.61 -0.25
CA PRO A 48 -4.98 8.20 -0.45
C PRO A 48 -3.71 7.33 -0.40
N MET A 49 -3.84 6.15 0.20
CA MET A 49 -2.83 5.09 0.16
C MET A 49 -3.16 4.13 -0.98
N PHE A 50 -2.21 3.94 -1.89
CA PHE A 50 -2.34 2.97 -2.98
C PHE A 50 -1.42 1.80 -2.73
N VAL A 51 -1.93 0.59 -2.99
CA VAL A 51 -1.13 -0.65 -2.94
C VAL A 51 -1.19 -1.35 -4.29
N TYR A 52 -0.03 -1.74 -4.79
CA TYR A 52 0.16 -2.36 -6.09
C TYR A 52 0.78 -3.75 -5.96
N LEU A 53 0.37 -4.69 -6.82
CA LEU A 53 0.82 -6.07 -6.84
C LEU A 53 1.47 -6.43 -8.19
N GLY A 54 2.57 -7.17 -8.12
CA GLY A 54 3.25 -7.74 -9.30
C GLY A 54 4.02 -6.71 -10.13
N GLN A 55 4.74 -7.19 -11.14
CA GLN A 55 5.49 -6.32 -12.06
C GLN A 55 4.58 -5.45 -12.93
N GLU A 56 3.33 -5.86 -13.08
CA GLU A 56 2.30 -5.14 -13.81
C GLU A 56 1.81 -3.89 -13.06
N GLY A 57 1.98 -3.84 -11.74
CA GLY A 57 1.48 -2.75 -10.91
C GLY A 57 -0.05 -2.78 -10.76
N TRP A 58 -0.64 -3.97 -10.56
CA TRP A 58 -2.08 -4.09 -10.34
C TRP A 58 -2.48 -3.40 -9.05
N SER A 59 -3.33 -2.38 -9.11
CA SER A 59 -3.87 -1.77 -7.90
C SER A 59 -4.80 -2.75 -7.18
N ILE A 60 -4.39 -3.17 -5.98
CA ILE A 60 -5.14 -4.10 -5.12
C ILE A 60 -5.81 -3.40 -3.94
N ALA A 61 -5.34 -2.20 -3.57
CA ALA A 61 -6.00 -1.33 -2.61
C ALA A 61 -5.85 0.15 -3.01
N ALA A 62 -6.88 0.93 -2.68
CA ALA A 62 -6.93 2.38 -2.83
C ALA A 62 -7.74 2.97 -1.68
N GLU A 63 -7.07 3.24 -0.55
CA GLU A 63 -7.72 3.71 0.67
C GLU A 63 -7.74 5.22 0.72
N LEU A 64 -8.93 5.82 0.74
CA LEU A 64 -9.07 7.27 0.77
C LEU A 64 -8.95 7.78 2.21
N HIS A 65 -7.93 8.60 2.47
CA HIS A 65 -7.75 9.24 3.77
C HIS A 65 -7.87 10.76 3.68
N PRO A 66 -8.21 11.44 4.81
CA PRO A 66 -8.10 12.89 4.92
C PRO A 66 -6.70 13.36 4.56
N GLY A 67 -6.57 14.56 4.00
CA GLY A 67 -5.27 15.11 3.61
C GLY A 67 -4.24 15.17 4.73
N SER A 68 -4.69 15.28 5.98
CA SER A 68 -3.85 15.36 7.18
C SER A 68 -3.42 13.99 7.71
N TRP A 69 -3.83 12.90 7.05
CA TRP A 69 -3.40 11.55 7.40
C TRP A 69 -1.92 11.37 7.08
N ASN A 70 -1.15 10.98 8.09
CA ASN A 70 0.25 10.59 7.96
C ASN A 70 0.27 9.14 7.46
N GLY A 71 0.96 8.86 6.36
CA GLY A 71 0.99 7.55 5.69
C GLY A 71 1.28 6.35 6.60
N GLN A 72 1.97 6.57 7.72
CA GLN A 72 2.28 5.53 8.70
C GLN A 72 1.14 5.24 9.68
N ARG A 73 0.27 6.22 9.95
CA ARG A 73 -0.81 6.06 10.92
C ARG A 73 -1.75 4.96 10.41
N GLU A 74 -1.99 3.93 11.22
CA GLU A 74 -2.93 2.85 10.88
C GLU A 74 -2.47 1.99 9.68
N PHE A 75 -1.20 2.08 9.26
CA PHE A 75 -0.66 1.35 8.12
C PHE A 75 -0.71 -0.18 8.29
N GLY A 76 -0.68 -0.71 9.52
CA GLY A 76 -0.89 -2.13 9.79
C GLY A 76 -2.20 -2.68 9.20
N PHE A 77 -3.27 -1.87 9.18
CA PHE A 77 -4.54 -2.27 8.55
C PHE A 77 -4.46 -2.30 7.02
N VAL A 78 -3.61 -1.45 6.42
CA VAL A 78 -3.31 -1.49 4.99
C VAL A 78 -2.57 -2.79 4.66
N ILE A 79 -1.57 -3.15 5.48
CA ILE A 79 -0.82 -4.41 5.33
C ILE A 79 -1.78 -5.61 5.37
N GLU A 80 -2.63 -5.69 6.40
CA GLU A 80 -3.59 -6.78 6.57
C GLU A 80 -4.50 -6.95 5.34
N ARG A 81 -5.24 -5.89 4.95
CA ARG A 81 -6.21 -5.95 3.85
C ARG A 81 -5.56 -6.22 2.49
N ALA A 82 -4.42 -5.58 2.22
CA ALA A 82 -3.73 -5.79 0.96
C ALA A 82 -3.07 -7.16 0.89
N HIS A 83 -2.56 -7.69 2.01
CA HIS A 83 -2.04 -9.05 2.06
C HIS A 83 -3.13 -10.08 1.76
N GLU A 84 -4.30 -9.96 2.38
CA GLU A 84 -5.45 -10.83 2.09
C GLU A 84 -5.82 -10.77 0.60
N THR A 85 -5.91 -9.56 0.03
CA THR A 85 -6.22 -9.39 -1.39
C THR A 85 -5.15 -10.01 -2.30
N ALA A 86 -3.87 -9.86 -1.96
CA ALA A 86 -2.78 -10.48 -2.70
C ALA A 86 -2.84 -12.02 -2.66
N ARG A 87 -3.21 -12.59 -1.51
CA ARG A 87 -3.37 -14.05 -1.34
C ARG A 87 -4.53 -14.64 -2.11
N GLU A 88 -5.55 -13.83 -2.41
CA GLU A 88 -6.61 -14.25 -3.33
C GLU A 88 -6.15 -14.33 -4.80
N LEU A 89 -5.06 -13.65 -5.15
CA LEU A 89 -4.55 -13.51 -6.52
C LEU A 89 -3.33 -14.38 -6.81
N THR A 90 -2.53 -14.71 -5.80
CA THR A 90 -1.32 -15.53 -5.98
C THR A 90 -0.95 -16.32 -4.74
N THR A 91 -0.41 -17.52 -4.96
CA THR A 91 0.18 -18.38 -3.92
C THR A 91 1.70 -18.25 -3.85
N LEU A 92 2.31 -17.40 -4.68
CA LEU A 92 3.76 -17.17 -4.67
C LEU A 92 4.18 -16.36 -3.43
N PRO A 93 5.44 -16.45 -2.98
CA PRO A 93 5.98 -15.60 -1.92
C PRO A 93 5.75 -14.12 -2.24
N LEU A 94 5.41 -13.32 -1.23
CA LEU A 94 5.18 -11.88 -1.38
C LEU A 94 6.41 -11.12 -0.87
N LEU A 95 6.76 -10.03 -1.55
CA LEU A 95 7.82 -9.12 -1.12
C LEU A 95 7.27 -7.70 -0.98
N TRP A 96 7.09 -7.24 0.25
CA TRP A 96 6.77 -5.85 0.52
C TRP A 96 7.99 -4.96 0.29
N ARG A 97 7.83 -3.93 -0.54
CA ARG A 97 8.86 -2.92 -0.77
C ARG A 97 8.32 -1.57 -0.34
N LEU A 98 8.89 -1.05 0.73
CA LEU A 98 8.38 0.16 1.37
C LEU A 98 9.50 1.19 1.50
N ASP A 99 9.11 2.46 1.51
CA ASP A 99 10.03 3.55 1.82
C ASP A 99 10.25 3.67 3.34
N SER A 100 11.08 4.64 3.74
CA SER A 100 11.45 4.83 5.14
C SER A 100 10.32 5.35 6.02
N GLN A 101 9.22 5.87 5.45
CA GLN A 101 8.05 6.29 6.24
C GLN A 101 7.41 5.11 6.97
N HIS A 102 7.62 3.89 6.47
CA HIS A 102 7.05 2.66 7.02
C HIS A 102 8.05 1.83 7.85
N ASP A 103 9.22 2.37 8.19
CA ASP A 103 10.21 1.75 9.08
C ASP A 103 9.82 1.88 10.57
N ALA A 104 8.65 1.37 10.92
CA ALA A 104 8.14 1.31 12.28
C ALA A 104 8.13 -0.13 12.78
N LEU A 105 8.49 -0.34 14.05
CA LEU A 105 8.52 -1.68 14.66
C LEU A 105 7.18 -2.42 14.50
N ASP A 106 6.06 -1.73 14.70
CA ASP A 106 4.73 -2.34 14.56
C ASP A 106 4.49 -2.87 13.14
N ASN A 107 4.97 -2.17 12.11
CA ASN A 107 4.88 -2.66 10.72
C ASN A 107 5.78 -3.87 10.50
N LEU A 108 7.00 -3.86 11.04
CA LEU A 108 7.93 -4.98 10.91
C LEU A 108 7.34 -6.24 11.54
N VAL A 109 6.78 -6.12 12.74
CA VAL A 109 6.07 -7.23 13.42
C VAL A 109 4.92 -7.73 12.56
N GLN A 110 4.07 -6.82 12.08
CA GLN A 110 2.95 -7.18 11.21
C GLN A 110 3.43 -7.95 9.96
N LEU A 111 4.47 -7.47 9.27
CA LEU A 111 5.00 -8.08 8.05
C LEU A 111 5.62 -9.46 8.28
N VAL A 112 6.28 -9.66 9.43
CA VAL A 112 6.84 -10.97 9.83
C VAL A 112 5.74 -11.97 10.17
N GLU A 113 4.64 -11.51 10.76
CA GLU A 113 3.52 -12.36 11.15
C GLU A 113 2.64 -12.78 9.96
N GLN A 114 2.70 -12.07 8.83
CA GLN A 114 1.98 -12.43 7.61
C GLN A 114 2.62 -13.64 6.90
N ASP A 115 1.81 -14.63 6.53
CA ASP A 115 2.29 -15.86 5.89
C ASP A 115 2.91 -15.60 4.50
N GLY A 116 4.06 -16.25 4.24
CA GLY A 116 4.78 -16.16 2.97
C GLY A 116 5.17 -14.73 2.57
N SER A 117 5.39 -13.85 3.55
CA SER A 117 5.73 -12.45 3.37
C SER A 117 7.18 -12.18 3.76
N ASP A 118 7.95 -11.63 2.83
CA ASP A 118 9.24 -11.01 3.09
C ASP A 118 9.13 -9.49 2.85
N PHE A 119 10.10 -8.72 3.33
CA PHE A 119 10.09 -7.27 3.15
C PHE A 119 11.48 -6.67 2.93
N ILE A 120 11.51 -5.53 2.24
CA ILE A 120 12.63 -4.61 2.15
C ILE A 120 12.08 -3.22 2.46
N ILE A 121 12.63 -2.60 3.51
CA ILE A 121 12.30 -1.22 3.88
C ILE A 121 13.55 -0.37 3.73
N LYS A 122 13.41 0.80 3.11
CA LYS A 122 14.49 1.78 3.05
C LYS A 122 14.76 2.31 4.47
N VAL A 123 16.00 2.21 4.93
CA VAL A 123 16.43 2.83 6.20
C VAL A 123 16.79 4.30 5.93
N GLU A 124 16.50 5.20 6.89
CA GLU A 124 16.87 6.63 6.82
C GLU A 124 18.38 6.88 6.87
#